data_AF-A0A4U7F6S2-F1
#
_entry.id   AF-A0A4U7F6S2-F1
#
_cell.length_a   1.000
_cell.length_b   1.000
_cell.length_c   1.000
_cell.angle_alpha   90.00
_cell.angle_beta   90.00
_cell.angle_gamma   90.00
#
_symmetry.space_group_name_H-M   'P 1'
#
loop_
_entity.id
_entity.type
_entity.pdbx_description
1 polymer ?
#
loop_
_entity_poly.entity_id
_entity_poly.type
_entity_poly.pdbx_seq_one_letter_code
_entity_poly.pdbx_strand_id
1 'polypeptide(L)'
;MGIGNPLPGNVHDLVEQWIPSEEYNHERKYQSELQDYLDEALNQQSGGLGLGMGAGGGGHVVSTERGTSYGDVVVDDEVGIELKRNFSNSQKKKLRGQLEDYADNYDYVIACACGIEDMDGWRELENKFNNRNRGMMDMTNFAFIIKRRENMGIDPNRGGNDGGLFGGEGLF
;
A
#
# COMPACT_ATOMS: atom_id res chain seq x y z
N MET A 1 -24.30 14.27 8.48
CA MET A 1 -24.28 13.02 7.71
C MET A 1 -22.83 12.77 7.37
N GLY A 2 -22.16 11.89 8.11
CA GLY A 2 -20.79 11.50 7.76
C GLY A 2 -20.88 10.70 6.49
N ILE A 3 -20.48 11.28 5.36
CA ILE A 3 -20.15 10.49 4.19
C ILE A 3 -18.89 9.76 4.62
N GLY A 4 -19.05 8.56 5.19
CA GLY A 4 -17.92 7.67 5.44
C GLY A 4 -17.20 7.53 4.11
N ASN A 5 -15.93 7.92 4.08
CA ASN A 5 -15.10 7.73 2.90
C ASN A 5 -15.19 6.23 2.55
N PRO A 6 -15.46 5.85 1.29
CA PRO A 6 -15.60 4.45 0.91
C PRO A 6 -14.32 3.70 1.31
N LEU A 7 -14.44 2.44 1.74
CA LEU A 7 -13.31 1.61 2.20
C LEU A 7 -12.10 1.70 1.24
N PRO A 8 -12.26 1.60 -0.09
CA PRO A 8 -11.16 1.78 -1.03
C PRO A 8 -10.45 3.15 -0.95
N GLY A 9 -11.19 4.22 -0.67
CA GLY A 9 -10.62 5.56 -0.49
C GLY A 9 -9.77 5.65 0.77
N ASN A 10 -10.24 5.08 1.88
CA ASN A 10 -9.43 5.02 3.12
C ASN A 10 -8.17 4.17 2.94
N VAL A 11 -8.28 2.99 2.31
CA VAL A 11 -7.12 2.13 2.05
C VAL A 11 -6.14 2.84 1.12
N HIS A 12 -6.61 3.49 0.05
CA HIS A 12 -5.78 4.29 -0.83
C HIS A 12 -5.00 5.37 -0.06
N ASP A 13 -5.69 6.17 0.75
CA ASP A 13 -5.08 7.26 1.51
C ASP A 13 -4.07 6.75 2.54
N LEU A 14 -4.36 5.61 3.18
CA LEU A 14 -3.43 4.95 4.11
C LEU A 14 -2.20 4.41 3.40
N VAL A 15 -2.37 3.74 2.26
CA VAL A 15 -1.23 3.26 1.45
C VAL A 15 -0.43 4.44 0.91
N GLU A 16 -1.05 5.57 0.57
CA GLU A 16 -0.37 6.79 0.13
C GLU A 16 0.43 7.46 1.26
N GLN A 17 -0.09 7.44 2.50
CA GLN A 17 0.61 7.99 3.68
C GLN A 17 1.68 7.07 4.24
N TRP A 18 1.52 5.75 4.11
CA TRP A 18 2.49 4.78 4.59
C TRP A 18 3.84 4.97 3.91
N ILE A 19 4.91 5.03 4.71
CA ILE A 19 6.28 5.05 4.21
C ILE A 19 6.98 3.85 4.85
N PRO A 20 7.59 2.95 4.05
CA PRO A 20 8.31 1.82 4.61
C PRO A 20 9.36 2.26 5.63
N SER A 21 9.39 1.58 6.77
CA SER A 21 10.28 1.90 7.90
C SER A 21 11.77 1.75 7.58
N GLU A 22 12.12 0.93 6.59
CA GLU A 22 13.46 0.80 6.05
C GLU A 22 13.42 0.27 4.61
N GLU A 23 14.55 0.34 3.91
CA GLU A 23 14.65 -0.34 2.62
C GLU A 23 14.87 -1.85 2.83
N TYR A 24 13.81 -2.63 2.73
CA TYR A 24 13.91 -4.08 2.81
C TYR A 24 14.47 -4.74 1.57
N ASN A 25 15.22 -5.82 1.81
CA ASN A 25 15.74 -6.72 0.78
C ASN A 25 14.73 -7.75 0.25
N HIS A 26 13.54 -7.83 0.85
CA HIS A 26 12.53 -8.83 0.49
C HIS A 26 11.15 -8.20 0.44
N GLU A 27 10.41 -8.45 -0.64
CA GLU A 27 9.04 -7.97 -0.85
C GLU A 27 8.12 -8.34 0.33
N ARG A 28 8.29 -9.56 0.85
CA ARG A 28 7.54 -10.06 2.02
C ARG A 28 7.65 -9.19 3.27
N LYS A 29 8.77 -8.48 3.48
CA LYS A 29 8.88 -7.58 4.63
C LYS A 29 8.02 -6.32 4.45
N TYR A 30 7.99 -5.76 3.24
CA TYR A 30 7.06 -4.68 2.90
C TYR A 30 5.60 -5.12 3.04
N GLN A 31 5.29 -6.36 2.63
CA GLN A 31 3.94 -6.93 2.76
C GLN A 31 3.51 -7.01 4.23
N SER A 32 4.34 -7.60 5.10
CA SER A 32 4.04 -7.72 6.53
C SER A 32 3.94 -6.35 7.21
N GLU A 33 4.85 -5.42 6.91
CA GLU A 33 4.77 -4.07 7.50
C GLU A 33 3.50 -3.33 7.05
N LEU A 34 3.17 -3.39 5.76
CA LEU A 34 1.95 -2.75 5.25
C LEU A 34 0.69 -3.38 5.84
N GLN A 35 0.68 -4.71 6.02
CA GLN A 35 -0.42 -5.40 6.66
C GLN A 35 -0.64 -4.88 8.09
N ASP A 36 0.42 -4.88 8.91
CA ASP A 36 0.35 -4.42 10.31
C ASP A 36 -0.10 -2.95 10.37
N TYR A 37 0.42 -2.09 9.49
CA TYR A 37 0.04 -0.67 9.42
C TYR A 37 -1.43 -0.48 9.03
N LEU A 38 -1.92 -1.19 8.02
CA LEU A 38 -3.31 -1.08 7.58
C LEU A 38 -4.27 -1.64 8.62
N ASP A 39 -3.93 -2.78 9.24
CA ASP A 39 -4.75 -3.38 10.30
C ASP A 39 -4.86 -2.42 11.49
N GLU A 40 -3.74 -1.84 11.94
CA GLU A 40 -3.74 -0.87 13.03
C GLU A 40 -4.52 0.40 12.66
N ALA A 41 -4.24 1.01 11.50
CA ALA A 41 -4.86 2.28 11.12
C ALA A 41 -6.37 2.15 10.86
N LEU A 42 -6.81 1.10 10.16
CA LEU A 42 -8.23 0.86 9.89
C LEU A 42 -9.00 0.54 11.18
N ASN A 43 -8.43 -0.27 12.07
CA ASN A 43 -9.08 -0.61 13.34
C ASN A 43 -9.01 0.53 14.37
N GLN A 44 -7.99 1.39 14.35
CA GLN A 44 -7.97 2.62 15.16
C GLN A 44 -8.98 3.65 14.69
N GLN A 45 -9.16 3.81 13.37
CA GLN A 45 -10.16 4.72 12.80
C GLN A 45 -11.59 4.27 13.14
N SER A 46 -11.84 2.96 13.15
CA SER A 46 -13.12 2.37 13.60
C SER A 46 -13.29 2.38 15.12
N GLY A 47 -12.19 2.42 15.90
CA GLY A 47 -12.18 2.44 17.37
C GLY A 47 -12.23 3.83 18.02
N GLY A 48 -12.19 4.91 17.25
CA GLY A 48 -12.01 6.28 17.76
C GLY A 48 -13.25 7.02 18.27
N LEU A 49 -14.44 6.42 18.25
CA LEU A 49 -15.68 7.10 18.67
C LEU A 49 -16.62 6.20 19.48
N GLY A 50 -16.19 5.73 20.65
CA GLY A 50 -17.07 4.97 21.53
C GLY A 50 -16.49 4.67 22.89
N LEU A 51 -16.77 5.56 23.85
CA LEU A 51 -16.71 5.22 25.27
C LEU A 51 -17.45 3.90 25.52
N GLY A 52 -16.81 3.02 26.28
CA GLY A 52 -17.22 1.66 26.61
C GLY A 52 -18.71 1.33 26.51
N MET A 53 -19.02 0.34 25.68
CA MET A 53 -20.05 -0.69 25.88
C MET A 53 -20.08 -1.54 24.63
N GLY A 54 -20.18 -2.86 24.79
CA GLY A 54 -20.26 -3.80 23.67
C GLY A 54 -21.35 -3.43 22.67
N ALA A 55 -20.97 -3.24 21.41
CA ALA A 55 -21.83 -3.28 20.24
C ALA A 55 -20.93 -3.53 19.02
N GLY A 56 -21.18 -4.62 18.29
CA GLY A 56 -20.37 -5.04 17.15
C GLY A 56 -20.43 -4.07 15.96
N GLY A 57 -19.40 -3.22 15.83
CA GLY A 57 -19.06 -2.52 14.58
C GLY A 57 -17.83 -3.19 13.96
N GLY A 58 -17.96 -3.67 12.73
CA GLY A 58 -17.02 -4.56 12.06
C GLY A 58 -15.58 -4.05 12.06
N GLY A 59 -14.66 -4.88 12.56
CA GLY A 59 -13.24 -4.71 12.29
C GLY A 59 -12.95 -5.02 10.82
N HIS A 60 -12.07 -4.23 10.22
CA HIS A 60 -11.58 -4.50 8.87
C HIS A 60 -10.56 -5.66 8.96
N VAL A 61 -10.69 -6.65 8.08
CA VAL A 61 -9.79 -7.80 8.02
C VAL A 61 -8.72 -7.51 6.99
N VAL A 62 -7.48 -7.35 7.45
CA VAL A 62 -6.31 -7.23 6.56
C VAL A 62 -5.56 -8.56 6.55
N SER A 63 -5.54 -9.21 5.39
CA SER A 63 -4.92 -10.52 5.20
C SER A 63 -3.76 -10.47 4.22
N THR A 64 -2.69 -11.22 4.54
CA THR A 64 -1.66 -11.62 3.56
C THR A 64 -1.84 -13.11 3.28
N GLU A 65 -2.20 -13.50 2.06
CA GLU A 65 -2.40 -14.91 1.76
C GLU A 65 -1.09 -15.66 1.46
N ARG A 66 -1.01 -16.91 1.96
CA ARG A 66 -0.15 -17.99 1.44
C ARG A 66 -1.04 -18.93 0.62
N GLY A 67 -1.44 -18.51 -0.58
CA GLY A 67 -2.40 -19.26 -1.40
C GLY A 67 -2.50 -18.72 -2.83
N THR A 68 -2.96 -19.55 -3.76
CA THR A 68 -2.70 -19.50 -5.22
C THR A 68 -3.45 -18.44 -6.03
N SER A 69 -4.03 -17.43 -5.41
CA SER A 69 -4.72 -16.27 -6.01
C SER A 69 -4.89 -15.26 -4.87
N TYR A 70 -5.15 -13.97 -5.13
CA TYR A 70 -5.53 -12.98 -4.09
C TYR A 70 -4.39 -12.23 -3.36
N GLY A 71 -3.80 -11.24 -4.01
CA GLY A 71 -3.15 -10.10 -3.35
C GLY A 71 -1.78 -10.34 -2.71
N ASP A 72 -0.89 -9.35 -2.78
CA ASP A 72 0.22 -9.27 -1.83
C ASP A 72 -0.30 -8.85 -0.43
N VAL A 73 -1.30 -7.97 -0.38
CA VAL A 73 -2.11 -7.62 0.79
C VAL A 73 -3.56 -7.43 0.33
N VAL A 74 -4.54 -7.91 1.10
CA VAL A 74 -5.97 -7.79 0.80
C VAL A 74 -6.71 -7.19 2.00
N VAL A 75 -7.61 -6.24 1.75
CA VAL A 75 -8.48 -5.63 2.77
C VAL A 75 -9.94 -5.96 2.46
N ASP A 76 -10.62 -6.61 3.42
CA ASP A 76 -12.03 -7.04 3.37
C ASP A 76 -12.45 -7.79 2.10
N ASP A 77 -11.52 -8.46 1.41
CA ASP A 77 -11.73 -9.09 0.10
C ASP A 77 -12.26 -8.13 -1.00
N GLU A 78 -12.25 -6.81 -0.75
CA GLU A 78 -12.71 -5.76 -1.66
C GLU A 78 -11.56 -5.01 -2.33
N VAL A 79 -10.44 -4.86 -1.60
CA VAL A 79 -9.27 -4.09 -2.05
C VAL A 79 -8.04 -5.00 -2.14
N GLY A 80 -7.56 -5.22 -3.37
CA GLY A 80 -6.33 -5.94 -3.64
C GLY A 80 -5.13 -5.02 -3.77
N ILE A 81 -4.06 -5.26 -3.02
CA ILE A 81 -2.80 -4.51 -3.11
C ILE A 81 -1.72 -5.42 -3.69
N GLU A 82 -1.05 -4.95 -4.73
CA GLU A 82 0.12 -5.61 -5.34
C GLU A 82 1.36 -4.74 -5.09
N LEU A 83 2.35 -5.30 -4.40
CA LEU A 83 3.59 -4.63 -4.05
C LEU A 83 4.69 -5.04 -5.03
N LYS A 84 5.53 -4.08 -5.45
CA LYS A 84 6.75 -4.38 -6.20
C LYS A 84 7.94 -3.69 -5.57
N ARG A 85 8.93 -4.47 -5.15
CA ARG A 85 10.25 -3.92 -4.78
C ARG A 85 11.02 -3.52 -6.05
N ASN A 86 11.55 -2.29 -6.07
CA ASN A 86 12.43 -1.77 -7.11
C ASN A 86 11.89 -2.04 -8.52
N PHE A 87 10.72 -1.49 -8.82
CA PHE A 87 10.03 -1.77 -10.09
C PHE A 87 10.94 -1.49 -11.29
N SER A 88 11.15 -2.53 -12.10
CA SER A 88 11.93 -2.50 -13.33
C SER A 88 11.11 -2.98 -14.52
N ASN A 89 11.57 -2.68 -15.74
CA ASN A 89 10.91 -3.10 -16.98
C ASN A 89 10.68 -4.63 -17.05
N SER A 90 11.57 -5.42 -16.45
CA SER A 90 11.45 -6.89 -16.40
C SER A 90 10.18 -7.36 -15.68
N GLN A 91 9.72 -6.60 -14.68
CA GLN A 91 8.54 -6.90 -13.87
C GLN A 91 7.25 -6.37 -14.52
N LYS A 92 7.33 -5.42 -15.44
CA LYS A 92 6.18 -4.76 -16.08
C LYS A 92 5.15 -5.74 -16.64
N LYS A 93 5.60 -6.75 -17.41
CA LYS A 93 4.71 -7.75 -18.01
C LYS A 93 4.03 -8.62 -16.94
N LYS A 94 4.76 -8.98 -15.88
CA LYS A 94 4.24 -9.79 -14.77
C LYS A 94 3.21 -8.99 -13.96
N LEU A 95 3.57 -7.78 -13.53
CA LEU A 95 2.69 -6.88 -12.79
C LEU A 95 1.40 -6.63 -13.56
N ARG A 96 1.49 -6.38 -14.86
CA ARG A 96 0.30 -6.24 -15.70
C ARG A 96 -0.65 -7.44 -15.61
N GLY A 97 -0.12 -8.66 -15.72
CA GLY A 97 -0.94 -9.88 -15.62
C GLY A 97 -1.62 -9.96 -14.26
N GLN A 98 -0.89 -9.70 -13.18
CA GLN A 98 -1.42 -9.71 -11.82
C GLN A 98 -2.52 -8.66 -11.61
N LEU A 99 -2.36 -7.45 -12.16
CA LEU A 99 -3.39 -6.41 -12.09
C LEU A 99 -4.63 -6.77 -12.93
N GLU A 100 -4.45 -7.43 -14.08
CA GLU A 100 -5.56 -7.96 -14.88
C GLU A 100 -6.30 -9.08 -14.12
N ASP A 101 -5.57 -10.00 -13.48
CA ASP A 101 -6.14 -11.08 -12.67
C ASP A 101 -6.88 -10.54 -11.43
N TYR A 102 -6.36 -9.47 -10.79
CA TYR A 102 -7.03 -8.84 -9.64
C TYR A 102 -8.28 -8.07 -10.05
N ALA A 103 -8.31 -7.52 -11.27
CA ALA A 103 -9.51 -6.87 -11.80
C ALA A 103 -10.73 -7.81 -11.86
N ASP A 104 -10.48 -9.11 -12.05
CA ASP A 104 -11.55 -10.10 -12.12
C ASP A 104 -12.09 -10.49 -10.73
N ASN A 105 -11.36 -10.14 -9.65
CA ASN A 105 -11.65 -10.57 -8.29
C ASN A 105 -11.98 -9.42 -7.32
N TYR A 106 -11.57 -8.19 -7.64
CA TYR A 106 -11.68 -7.03 -6.76
C TYR A 106 -12.26 -5.83 -7.47
N ASP A 107 -13.01 -5.01 -6.72
CA ASP A 107 -13.58 -3.75 -7.21
C ASP A 107 -12.55 -2.60 -7.16
N TYR A 108 -11.49 -2.74 -6.36
CA TYR A 108 -10.40 -1.78 -6.26
C TYR A 108 -9.04 -2.47 -6.14
N VAL A 109 -8.07 -2.01 -6.93
CA VAL A 109 -6.72 -2.57 -6.96
C VAL A 109 -5.67 -1.48 -6.84
N ILE A 110 -4.72 -1.66 -5.94
CA ILE A 110 -3.62 -0.72 -5.71
C ILE A 110 -2.30 -1.38 -6.12
N ALA A 111 -1.63 -0.82 -7.13
CA ALA A 111 -0.25 -1.15 -7.44
C ALA A 111 0.68 -0.23 -6.64
N CYS A 112 1.51 -0.80 -5.76
CA CYS A 112 2.43 -0.05 -4.92
C CYS A 112 3.89 -0.43 -5.22
N ALA A 113 4.66 0.50 -5.78
CA ALA A 113 6.10 0.32 -6.02
C ALA A 113 6.91 0.82 -4.83
N CYS A 114 7.52 -0.10 -4.08
CA CYS A 114 8.53 0.20 -3.07
C CYS A 114 9.90 0.33 -3.76
N GLY A 115 10.19 1.53 -4.25
CA GLY A 115 11.32 1.84 -5.12
C GLY A 115 11.00 1.62 -6.59
N ILE A 116 11.61 2.44 -7.46
CA ILE A 116 11.40 2.40 -8.91
C ILE A 116 12.72 2.63 -9.64
N GLU A 117 13.01 1.76 -10.61
CA GLU A 117 14.16 1.88 -11.52
C GLU A 117 13.70 2.28 -12.92
N ASP A 118 12.49 1.90 -13.31
CA ASP A 118 11.88 2.21 -14.60
C ASP A 118 10.59 3.03 -14.44
N MET A 119 10.74 4.36 -14.40
CA MET A 119 9.62 5.29 -14.30
C MET A 119 8.75 5.30 -15.56
N ASP A 120 9.35 5.12 -16.73
CA ASP A 120 8.63 5.15 -18.02
C ASP A 120 7.74 3.91 -18.15
N GLY A 121 8.28 2.73 -17.81
CA GLY A 121 7.53 1.49 -17.78
C GLY A 121 6.34 1.53 -16.81
N TRP A 122 6.49 2.21 -15.67
CA TRP A 122 5.41 2.40 -14.69
C TRP A 122 4.31 3.32 -15.22
N ARG A 123 4.69 4.47 -15.79
CA ARG A 123 3.72 5.41 -16.41
C ARG A 123 2.95 4.78 -17.55
N GLU A 124 3.60 3.90 -18.33
CA GLU A 124 2.91 3.15 -19.37
C GLU A 124 1.86 2.18 -18.81
N LEU A 125 2.13 1.52 -17.68
CA LEU A 125 1.14 0.69 -17.00
C LEU A 125 -0.03 1.53 -16.48
N GLU A 126 0.27 2.60 -15.75
CA GLU A 126 -0.74 3.51 -15.22
C GLU A 126 -1.65 4.05 -16.32
N ASN A 127 -1.08 4.57 -17.41
CA ASN A 127 -1.85 5.08 -18.55
C ASN A 127 -2.71 4.00 -19.20
N LYS A 128 -2.24 2.75 -19.23
CA LYS A 128 -3.00 1.64 -19.82
C LYS A 128 -4.25 1.33 -19.01
N PHE A 129 -4.14 1.23 -17.69
CA PHE A 129 -5.29 0.94 -16.82
C PHE A 129 -6.22 2.15 -16.67
N ASN A 130 -5.68 3.37 -16.61
CA ASN A 130 -6.47 4.61 -16.62
C ASN A 130 -7.27 4.79 -17.92
N ASN A 131 -6.68 4.45 -19.08
CA ASN A 131 -7.40 4.48 -20.35
C ASN A 131 -8.46 3.36 -20.46
N ARG A 132 -8.22 2.20 -19.83
CA ARG A 132 -9.19 1.11 -19.76
C ARG A 132 -10.44 1.52 -18.98
N ASN A 133 -10.29 2.28 -17.90
CA ASN A 133 -11.41 2.80 -17.10
C ASN A 133 -12.29 3.84 -17.82
N ARG A 134 -11.80 4.48 -18.88
CA ARG A 134 -12.59 5.48 -19.63
C ARG A 134 -13.57 4.88 -20.65
N GLY A 135 -13.46 3.59 -20.98
CA GLY A 135 -14.18 2.99 -22.12
C GLY A 135 -15.34 2.05 -21.77
N MET A 136 -15.46 1.60 -20.53
CA MET A 136 -16.41 0.56 -20.10
C MET A 136 -16.89 0.88 -18.68
N MET A 137 -18.21 0.96 -18.46
CA MET A 137 -18.81 1.52 -17.24
C MET A 137 -18.80 0.62 -16.00
N ASP A 138 -18.30 -0.63 -16.10
CA ASP A 138 -18.32 -1.63 -15.01
C ASP A 138 -16.95 -2.31 -14.81
N MET A 139 -15.87 -1.54 -14.60
CA MET A 139 -14.56 -2.15 -14.28
C MET A 139 -13.93 -1.58 -13.00
N THR A 140 -13.21 -2.48 -12.33
CA THR A 140 -12.30 -2.26 -11.20
C THR A 140 -11.55 -0.92 -11.29
N ASN A 141 -11.46 -0.23 -10.16
CA ASN A 141 -10.66 0.98 -10.05
C ASN A 141 -9.21 0.63 -9.75
N PHE A 142 -8.28 1.28 -10.46
CA PHE A 142 -6.84 1.08 -10.25
C PHE A 142 -6.21 2.33 -9.66
N ALA A 143 -5.36 2.16 -8.66
CA ALA A 143 -4.47 3.19 -8.14
C ALA A 143 -3.00 2.77 -8.28
N PHE A 144 -2.14 3.74 -8.55
CA PHE A 144 -0.70 3.52 -8.73
C PHE A 144 0.06 4.42 -7.76
N ILE A 145 0.77 3.81 -6.81
CA ILE A 145 1.50 4.52 -5.75
C ILE A 145 2.98 4.17 -5.85
N ILE A 146 3.85 5.18 -5.69
CA ILE A 146 5.30 5.01 -5.69
C ILE A 146 5.86 5.47 -4.35
N LYS A 147 6.56 4.58 -3.66
CA LYS A 147 7.36 4.88 -2.47
C LYS A 147 8.82 5.01 -2.89
N ARG A 148 9.33 6.24 -2.88
CA ARG A 148 10.73 6.51 -3.25
C ARG A 148 11.66 5.98 -2.15
N ARG A 149 12.73 5.29 -2.56
CA ARG A 149 13.73 4.71 -1.63
C ARG A 149 14.37 5.76 -0.74
N GLU A 150 14.56 6.97 -1.27
CA GLU A 150 15.12 8.12 -0.53
C GLU A 150 14.26 8.56 0.65
N ASN A 151 12.97 8.20 0.68
CA ASN A 151 12.06 8.54 1.77
C ASN A 151 11.90 7.38 2.77
N MET A 152 12.38 6.18 2.46
CA MET A 152 12.21 5.01 3.34
C MET A 152 13.06 5.17 4.61
N GLY A 153 12.47 4.86 5.76
CA GLY A 153 13.07 5.09 7.07
C GLY A 153 13.17 6.55 7.51
N ILE A 154 12.70 7.49 6.68
CA ILE A 154 12.40 8.85 7.11
C ILE A 154 10.96 8.82 7.61
N ASP A 155 10.78 8.73 8.93
CA ASP A 155 9.48 8.92 9.55
C ASP A 155 9.13 10.42 9.44
N PRO A 156 8.12 10.83 8.65
CA PRO A 156 7.77 12.23 8.46
C PRO A 156 7.13 12.84 9.72
N ASN A 157 6.70 12.01 10.69
CA ASN A 157 6.23 12.42 12.01
C ASN A 157 7.34 12.42 13.07
N ARG A 158 8.51 11.82 12.81
CA ARG A 158 9.74 12.13 13.56
C ARG A 158 10.29 13.46 13.09
N GLY A 159 9.62 14.53 13.53
CA GLY A 159 10.23 15.85 13.56
C GLY A 159 11.55 15.79 14.32
N GLY A 160 12.65 16.03 13.58
CA GLY A 160 13.95 16.48 14.07
C GLY A 160 14.42 15.91 15.39
N ASN A 161 15.08 14.75 15.36
CA ASN A 161 16.17 14.51 16.29
C ASN A 161 17.30 13.77 15.56
N ASP A 162 17.93 14.48 14.62
CA ASP A 162 19.32 14.27 14.23
C ASP A 162 20.23 14.59 15.42
N GLY A 163 20.15 13.77 16.46
CA GLY A 163 21.13 13.66 17.52
C GLY A 163 22.10 12.55 17.13
N GLY A 164 23.14 12.92 16.37
CA GLY A 164 24.15 12.01 15.86
C GLY A 164 24.70 11.07 16.93
N LEU A 165 24.64 9.77 16.66
CA LEU A 165 25.25 8.74 17.49
C LEU A 165 26.19 7.86 16.67
N PHE A 166 26.99 8.46 15.78
CA PHE A 166 28.21 7.86 15.26
C PHE A 166 29.30 8.92 15.06
N GLY A 167 30.34 8.83 15.89
CA GLY A 167 31.54 9.67 15.93
C GLY A 167 32.06 9.62 17.37
N GLY A 168 32.82 8.62 17.79
CA GLY A 168 34.16 8.37 17.27
C GLY A 168 35.15 9.12 18.18
N GLU A 169 35.90 8.34 18.95
CA GLU A 169 37.10 8.65 19.76
C GLU A 169 37.80 10.01 19.55
N GLY A 170 38.24 10.65 20.65
CA GLY A 170 39.25 11.70 20.57
C GLY A 170 39.47 12.55 21.83
N LEU A 171 40.39 12.09 22.68
CA LEU A 171 41.37 12.86 23.47
C LEU A 171 41.06 14.33 23.84
N PHE A 172 40.81 14.63 25.12
CA PHE A 172 41.48 15.66 25.94
C PHE A 172 41.21 15.42 27.43
#